data_AF-A0A534ZYV6-F1
#
_entry.id   AF-A0A534ZYV6-F1
#
_cell.length_a   1.000
_cell.length_b   1.000
_cell.length_c   1.000
_cell.angle_alpha   90.00
_cell.angle_beta   90.00
_cell.angle_gamma   90.00
#
_symmetry.space_group_name_H-M   'P 1'
#
loop_
_entity.id
_entity.type
_entity.pdbx_description
1 polymer ?
#
loop_
_entity_poly.entity_id
_entity_poly.type
_entity_poly.pdbx_seq_one_letter_code
_entity_poly.pdbx_strand_id
1 'polypeptide(L)'
;MDASEVTAIRTAAVSGLATRLLARPDADDLAILGSGTQARTHLEAMTAVREIRRVRVWSRDPDHARIFAESVSGQRGLSVEVSVSVREAVEGASIICTTTSATEPILERRWLSPGAHVNAVGFAGPTGRELDAEAVARARLFADR
;
A
#
# COMPACT_ATOMS: atom_id res chain seq x y z
N MET A 1 5.21 0.69 -26.64
CA MET A 1 4.89 1.15 -25.28
C MET A 1 3.74 0.29 -24.79
N ASP A 2 3.92 -0.44 -23.71
CA ASP A 2 2.89 -1.33 -23.15
C ASP A 2 1.88 -0.50 -22.33
N ALA A 3 0.59 -0.62 -22.64
CA ALA A 3 -0.46 0.13 -21.94
C ALA A 3 -0.56 -0.25 -20.45
N SER A 4 -0.15 -1.47 -20.09
CA SER A 4 -0.16 -1.96 -18.71
C SER A 4 0.89 -1.27 -17.84
N GLU A 5 2.10 -1.05 -18.36
CA GLU A 5 3.17 -0.31 -17.67
C GLU A 5 2.79 1.15 -17.44
N VAL A 6 2.26 1.82 -18.48
CA VAL A 6 1.80 3.21 -18.36
C VAL A 6 0.70 3.33 -17.31
N THR A 7 -0.21 2.35 -17.27
CA THR A 7 -1.27 2.30 -16.26
C THR A 7 -0.70 2.13 -14.86
N ALA A 8 0.26 1.22 -14.67
CA ALA A 8 0.90 1.02 -13.38
C ALA A 8 1.60 2.30 -12.86
N ILE A 9 2.41 2.92 -13.71
CA ILE A 9 3.15 4.15 -13.37
C ILE A 9 2.19 5.28 -13.01
N ARG A 10 1.16 5.55 -13.83
CA ARG A 10 0.24 6.66 -13.56
C ARG A 10 -0.58 6.44 -12.29
N THR A 11 -1.02 5.21 -12.03
CA THR A 11 -1.78 4.89 -10.81
C THR A 11 -0.92 5.13 -9.58
N ALA A 12 0.31 4.61 -9.57
CA ALA A 12 1.25 4.84 -8.48
C ALA A 12 1.61 6.32 -8.31
N ALA A 13 1.76 7.08 -9.40
CA ALA A 13 2.07 8.51 -9.35
C ALA A 13 0.94 9.34 -8.70
N VAL A 14 -0.33 9.00 -8.96
CA VAL A 14 -1.48 9.63 -8.30
C VAL A 14 -1.46 9.34 -6.79
N SER A 15 -1.26 8.08 -6.40
CA SER A 15 -1.07 7.70 -4.99
C SER A 15 0.12 8.43 -4.36
N GLY A 16 1.24 8.57 -5.09
CA GLY A 16 2.41 9.32 -4.64
C GLY A 16 2.11 10.79 -4.38
N LEU A 17 1.37 11.44 -5.27
CA LEU A 17 0.92 12.82 -5.07
C LEU A 17 -0.03 12.93 -3.85
N ALA A 18 -0.98 12.01 -3.71
CA ALA A 18 -1.89 11.96 -2.57
C ALA A 18 -1.10 11.78 -1.25
N THR A 19 -0.20 10.81 -1.17
CA THR A 19 0.70 10.61 -0.02
C THR A 19 1.49 11.89 0.26
N ARG A 20 2.06 12.53 -0.76
CA ARG A 20 2.85 13.76 -0.58
C ARG A 20 2.07 14.87 0.11
N LEU A 21 0.79 15.02 -0.23
CA LEU A 21 -0.08 16.09 0.27
C LEU A 21 -0.79 15.73 1.58
N LEU A 22 -1.14 14.45 1.79
CA LEU A 22 -2.07 14.01 2.82
C LEU A 22 -1.42 13.19 3.95
N ALA A 23 -0.34 12.46 3.67
CA ALA A 23 0.38 11.73 4.70
C ALA A 23 1.20 12.69 5.56
N ARG A 24 1.39 12.34 6.83
CA ARG A 24 2.25 13.11 7.74
C ARG A 24 3.65 13.29 7.13
N PRO A 25 4.34 14.41 7.39
CA PRO A 25 5.66 14.67 6.82
C PRO A 25 6.74 13.70 7.32
N ASP A 26 6.55 13.13 8.51
CA ASP A 26 7.44 12.17 9.18
C ASP A 26 7.05 10.70 8.91
N ALA A 27 6.16 10.45 7.96
CA ALA A 27 5.74 9.08 7.62
C ALA A 27 6.84 8.33 6.88
N ASP A 28 7.47 7.36 7.56
CA ASP A 28 8.64 6.59 7.09
C ASP A 28 8.43 5.06 7.10
N ASP A 29 7.26 4.60 7.51
CA ASP A 29 6.89 3.18 7.59
C ASP A 29 5.72 2.87 6.64
N LEU A 30 6.00 2.01 5.66
CA LEU A 30 5.09 1.64 4.58
C LEU A 30 4.65 0.18 4.72
N ALA A 31 3.34 -0.04 4.72
CA ALA A 31 2.74 -1.36 4.50
C ALA A 31 2.22 -1.48 3.06
N ILE A 32 2.53 -2.59 2.38
CA ILE A 32 1.99 -2.92 1.07
C ILE A 32 1.22 -4.24 1.19
N LEU A 33 -0.09 -4.17 0.95
CA LEU A 33 -0.96 -5.34 0.87
C LEU A 33 -1.12 -5.70 -0.60
N GLY A 34 -0.57 -6.85 -0.99
CA GLY A 34 -0.39 -7.27 -2.38
C GLY A 34 1.08 -7.24 -2.79
N SER A 35 1.42 -8.03 -3.81
CA SER A 35 2.80 -8.24 -4.27
C SER A 35 2.91 -8.26 -5.80
N GLY A 36 1.92 -7.69 -6.49
CA GLY A 36 1.84 -7.64 -7.97
C GLY A 36 2.46 -6.37 -8.58
N THR A 37 2.08 -6.07 -9.83
CA THR A 37 2.61 -4.90 -10.58
C THR A 37 2.38 -3.56 -9.86
N GLN A 38 1.20 -3.38 -9.27
CA GLN A 38 0.88 -2.15 -8.52
C GLN A 38 1.74 -2.03 -7.25
N ALA A 39 2.03 -3.12 -6.55
CA ALA A 39 2.89 -3.10 -5.36
C ALA A 39 4.28 -2.52 -5.66
N ARG A 40 4.87 -2.90 -6.81
CA ARG A 40 6.22 -2.45 -7.23
C ARG A 40 6.25 -0.96 -7.52
N THR A 41 5.34 -0.51 -8.39
CA THR A 41 5.25 0.91 -8.77
C THR A 41 4.83 1.79 -7.60
N HIS A 42 3.99 1.30 -6.67
CA HIS A 42 3.65 2.02 -5.45
C HIS A 42 4.83 2.15 -4.50
N LEU A 43 5.67 1.11 -4.36
CA LEU A 43 6.90 1.24 -3.58
C LEU A 43 7.78 2.38 -4.12
N GLU A 44 8.01 2.41 -5.44
CA GLU A 44 8.78 3.48 -6.09
C GLU A 44 8.16 4.86 -5.88
N ALA A 45 6.84 4.99 -6.04
CA ALA A 45 6.15 6.25 -5.85
C ALA A 45 6.21 6.74 -4.39
N MET A 46 6.09 5.84 -3.41
CA MET A 46 6.15 6.19 -1.99
C MET A 46 7.56 6.62 -1.58
N THR A 47 8.60 5.90 -2.02
CA THR A 47 10.00 6.25 -1.73
C THR A 47 10.44 7.54 -2.43
N ALA A 48 9.79 7.92 -3.55
CA ALA A 48 10.03 9.19 -4.21
C ALA A 48 9.47 10.41 -3.46
N VAL A 49 8.47 10.23 -2.59
CA VAL A 49 7.76 11.34 -1.91
C VAL A 49 7.94 11.35 -0.39
N ARG A 50 8.47 10.28 0.18
CA ARG A 50 8.77 10.13 1.62
C ARG A 50 10.07 9.36 1.81
N GLU A 51 10.78 9.67 2.89
CA GLU A 51 11.97 8.93 3.31
C GLU A 51 11.55 7.61 4.00
N ILE A 52 11.08 6.65 3.20
CA ILE A 52 10.67 5.34 3.71
C ILE A 52 11.89 4.56 4.17
N ARG A 53 11.87 4.11 5.43
CA ARG A 53 12.93 3.33 6.07
C ARG A 53 12.56 1.86 6.23
N ARG A 54 11.26 1.57 6.37
CA ARG A 54 10.73 0.21 6.55
C ARG A 54 9.56 -0.03 5.62
N VAL A 55 9.58 -1.21 4.98
CA VAL A 55 8.50 -1.74 4.15
C VAL A 55 8.08 -3.09 4.70
N ARG A 56 6.80 -3.25 4.98
CA ARG A 56 6.19 -4.55 5.29
C ARG A 56 5.27 -4.94 4.16
N VAL A 57 5.53 -6.11 3.58
CA VAL A 57 4.70 -6.67 2.51
C VAL A 57 3.90 -7.86 3.01
N TRP A 58 2.62 -7.88 2.69
CA TRP A 58 1.79 -9.06 2.84
C TRP A 58 1.15 -9.40 1.50
N SER A 59 1.01 -10.69 1.21
CA SER A 59 0.19 -11.19 0.11
C SER A 59 -0.53 -12.45 0.56
N ARG A 60 -1.67 -12.74 -0.07
CA ARG A 60 -2.41 -13.99 0.17
C ARG A 60 -1.53 -15.21 -0.12
N ASP A 61 -0.67 -15.09 -1.12
CA ASP A 61 0.37 -16.08 -1.41
C ASP A 61 1.69 -15.62 -0.79
N PRO A 62 2.20 -16.30 0.26
CA PRO A 62 3.42 -15.91 0.94
C PRO A 62 4.66 -16.03 0.04
N ASP A 63 4.64 -16.90 -0.97
CA ASP A 63 5.76 -17.04 -1.90
C ASP A 63 5.88 -15.82 -2.81
N HIS A 64 4.74 -15.27 -3.26
CA HIS A 64 4.74 -14.02 -4.00
C HIS A 64 5.21 -12.82 -3.16
N ALA A 65 4.86 -12.77 -1.87
CA ALA A 65 5.35 -11.73 -0.98
C ALA A 65 6.88 -11.83 -0.80
N ARG A 66 7.42 -13.04 -0.67
CA ARG A 66 8.86 -13.27 -0.58
C ARG A 66 9.61 -12.86 -1.85
N ILE A 67 9.13 -13.29 -3.02
CA ILE A 67 9.71 -12.90 -4.32
C ILE A 67 9.69 -11.38 -4.50
N PHE A 68 8.58 -10.73 -4.11
CA PHE A 68 8.51 -9.27 -4.10
C PHE A 68 9.58 -8.67 -3.19
N ALA A 69 9.63 -9.10 -1.92
CA ALA A 69 10.58 -8.59 -0.94
C ALA A 69 12.02 -8.75 -1.41
N GLU A 70 12.40 -9.93 -1.90
CA GLU A 70 13.74 -10.20 -2.45
C GLU A 70 14.07 -9.28 -3.63
N SER A 71 13.12 -9.06 -4.54
CA SER A 71 13.35 -8.24 -5.73
C SER A 71 13.53 -6.75 -5.47
N VAL A 72 13.13 -6.26 -4.29
CA VAL A 72 13.28 -4.86 -3.87
C VAL A 72 14.28 -4.71 -2.72
N SER A 73 14.72 -5.83 -2.15
CA SER A 73 15.78 -5.89 -1.14
C SER A 73 17.11 -5.46 -1.78
N GLY A 74 17.86 -4.60 -1.10
CA GLY A 74 19.12 -4.04 -1.58
C GLY A 74 19.06 -2.55 -1.96
N GLN A 75 17.86 -1.94 -1.95
CA GLN A 75 17.74 -0.49 -1.93
C GLN A 75 18.39 0.06 -0.64
N ARG A 76 19.37 0.96 -0.78
CA ARG A 76 20.13 1.48 0.36
C ARG A 76 19.20 2.19 1.35
N GLY A 77 19.27 1.79 2.62
CA GLY A 77 18.50 2.40 3.70
C GLY A 77 17.05 1.90 3.85
N LEU A 78 16.63 0.92 3.05
CA LEU A 78 15.30 0.33 3.11
C LEU A 78 15.34 -1.07 3.73
N SER A 79 14.68 -1.25 4.88
CA SER A 79 14.35 -2.59 5.42
C SER A 79 13.07 -3.11 4.77
N VAL A 80 13.07 -4.36 4.31
CA VAL A 80 11.91 -4.99 3.67
C VAL A 80 11.62 -6.30 4.39
N GLU A 81 10.40 -6.42 4.91
CA GLU A 81 9.96 -7.53 5.76
C GLU A 81 8.70 -8.17 5.16
N VAL A 82 8.63 -9.50 5.15
CA VAL A 82 7.42 -10.24 4.78
C VAL A 82 6.60 -10.49 6.03
N SER A 83 5.37 -9.98 6.05
CA SER A 83 4.42 -10.21 7.14
C SER A 83 3.55 -11.43 6.85
N VAL A 84 3.24 -12.22 7.89
CA VAL A 84 2.40 -13.43 7.76
C VAL A 84 0.90 -13.14 7.83
N SER A 85 0.53 -11.91 8.19
CA SER A 85 -0.87 -11.45 8.20
C SER A 85 -1.00 -9.98 7.81
N VAL A 86 -2.20 -9.58 7.38
CA VAL A 86 -2.51 -8.16 7.11
C VAL A 86 -2.30 -7.31 8.36
N ARG A 87 -2.76 -7.79 9.52
CA ARG A 87 -2.61 -7.09 10.80
C ARG A 87 -1.15 -6.75 11.08
N GLU A 88 -0.27 -7.74 10.99
CA GLU A 88 1.17 -7.56 11.22
C GLU A 88 1.81 -6.56 10.24
N ALA A 89 1.37 -6.56 8.99
CA ALA A 89 1.85 -5.61 7.99
C ALA A 89 1.45 -4.16 8.34
N VAL A 90 0.23 -3.93 8.84
CA VAL A 90 -0.34 -2.57 8.98
C VAL A 90 -0.26 -1.98 10.39
N GLU A 91 -0.13 -2.81 11.43
CA GLU A 91 -0.10 -2.32 12.82
C GLU A 91 1.15 -1.46 13.04
N GLY A 92 0.97 -0.19 13.39
CA GLY A 92 2.07 0.78 13.50
C GLY A 92 2.53 1.40 12.15
N ALA A 93 2.00 0.98 11.01
CA ALA A 93 2.34 1.58 9.72
C ALA A 93 1.82 3.02 9.61
N SER A 94 2.62 3.90 9.01
CA SER A 94 2.26 5.30 8.78
C SER A 94 1.59 5.51 7.42
N ILE A 95 1.95 4.68 6.43
CA ILE A 95 1.37 4.65 5.10
C ILE A 95 0.98 3.20 4.79
N ILE A 96 -0.21 2.98 4.24
CA ILE A 96 -0.70 1.67 3.80
C ILE A 96 -1.15 1.79 2.35
N CYS A 97 -0.67 0.89 1.49
CA CYS A 97 -1.14 0.75 0.12
C CYS A 97 -1.85 -0.60 -0.03
N THR A 98 -3.15 -0.60 -0.33
CA THR A 98 -3.86 -1.83 -0.72
C THR A 98 -3.82 -1.96 -2.24
N THR A 99 -3.18 -3.02 -2.72
CA THR A 99 -2.91 -3.28 -4.14
C THR A 99 -3.32 -4.70 -4.53
N THR A 100 -4.36 -5.23 -3.87
CA THR A 100 -4.86 -6.58 -4.10
C THR A 100 -6.05 -6.57 -5.03
N SER A 101 -6.51 -7.76 -5.41
CA SER A 101 -7.79 -7.97 -6.09
C SER A 101 -8.83 -8.57 -5.13
N ALA A 102 -8.73 -8.29 -3.84
CA ALA A 102 -9.68 -8.81 -2.84
C ALA A 102 -11.07 -8.22 -3.08
N THR A 103 -12.08 -9.08 -3.05
CA THR A 103 -13.50 -8.69 -3.16
C THR A 103 -14.13 -8.43 -1.79
N GLU A 104 -13.52 -8.97 -0.73
CA GLU A 104 -13.94 -8.80 0.67
C GLU A 104 -12.91 -7.99 1.45
N PRO A 105 -13.34 -7.23 2.48
CA PRO A 105 -12.43 -6.46 3.32
C PRO A 105 -11.27 -7.28 3.86
N ILE A 106 -10.06 -6.83 3.57
CA ILE A 106 -8.82 -7.36 4.13
C ILE A 106 -8.20 -6.40 5.13
N LEU A 107 -8.49 -5.11 5.04
CA LEU A 107 -7.96 -4.07 5.92
C LEU A 107 -9.04 -3.59 6.88
N GLU A 108 -8.83 -3.86 8.16
CA GLU A 108 -9.77 -3.50 9.21
C GLU A 108 -9.37 -2.21 9.94
N ARG A 109 -10.35 -1.38 10.31
CA ARG A 109 -10.10 -0.13 11.05
C ARG A 109 -9.28 -0.36 12.30
N ARG A 110 -9.59 -1.42 13.07
CA ARG A 110 -8.97 -1.68 14.38
C ARG A 110 -7.45 -1.89 14.34
N TRP A 111 -6.87 -2.17 13.18
CA TRP A 111 -5.41 -2.32 13.02
C TRP A 111 -4.70 -1.03 12.60
N LEU A 112 -5.46 -0.02 12.19
CA LEU A 112 -4.90 1.24 11.70
C LEU A 112 -4.50 2.17 12.84
N SER A 113 -3.23 2.61 12.79
CA SER A 113 -2.68 3.63 13.69
C SER A 113 -3.39 4.98 13.51
N PRO A 114 -3.57 5.77 14.58
CA PRO A 114 -3.98 7.16 14.45
C PRO A 114 -3.02 7.94 13.52
N GLY A 115 -3.59 8.67 12.56
CA GLY A 115 -2.81 9.45 11.58
C GLY A 115 -2.21 8.65 10.43
N ALA A 116 -2.49 7.35 10.33
CA ALA A 116 -2.10 6.54 9.17
C ALA A 116 -2.78 7.05 7.87
N HIS A 117 -2.02 7.08 6.79
CA HIS A 117 -2.52 7.39 5.45
C HIS A 117 -2.73 6.10 4.66
N VAL A 118 -3.90 5.93 4.05
CA VAL A 118 -4.24 4.74 3.26
C VAL A 118 -4.46 5.13 1.80
N ASN A 119 -3.69 4.53 0.90
CA ASN A 119 -3.95 4.51 -0.54
C ASN A 119 -4.73 3.23 -0.85
N ALA A 120 -6.04 3.35 -1.06
CA ALA A 120 -6.91 2.24 -1.43
C ALA A 120 -6.99 2.12 -2.96
N VAL A 121 -6.18 1.22 -3.54
CA VAL A 121 -5.94 1.20 -5.00
C VAL A 121 -6.60 0.01 -5.68
N GLY A 122 -6.75 -1.11 -4.98
CA GLY A 122 -7.35 -2.32 -5.54
C GLY A 122 -8.80 -2.08 -5.94
N PHE A 123 -9.15 -2.54 -7.14
CA PHE A 123 -10.52 -2.52 -7.65
C PHE A 123 -10.95 -3.94 -7.99
N ALA A 124 -12.05 -4.38 -7.39
CA ALA A 124 -12.63 -5.70 -7.59
C ALA A 124 -14.12 -5.62 -8.00
N GLY A 125 -14.46 -4.62 -8.82
CA GLY A 125 -15.83 -4.39 -9.30
C GLY A 125 -16.68 -3.54 -8.36
N PRO A 126 -17.94 -3.23 -8.73
CA PRO A 126 -18.80 -2.29 -8.00
C PRO A 126 -19.18 -2.72 -6.58
N THR A 127 -19.14 -4.02 -6.31
CA THR A 127 -19.49 -4.61 -5.00
C THR A 127 -18.26 -5.04 -4.21
N GLY A 128 -17.07 -5.06 -4.83
CA GLY A 128 -15.83 -5.47 -4.20
C GLY A 128 -15.21 -4.34 -3.38
N ARG A 129 -14.55 -4.68 -2.28
CA ARG A 129 -13.85 -3.71 -1.42
C ARG A 129 -12.69 -4.36 -0.68
N GLU A 130 -11.63 -3.61 -0.45
CA GLU A 130 -10.48 -4.05 0.36
C GLU A 130 -10.54 -3.55 1.82
N LEU A 131 -11.33 -2.52 2.09
CA LEU A 131 -11.45 -1.89 3.41
C LEU A 131 -12.80 -2.25 4.06
N ASP A 132 -12.80 -2.38 5.39
CA ASP A 132 -14.05 -2.46 6.14
C ASP A 132 -14.80 -1.11 6.14
N ALA A 133 -16.09 -1.14 6.48
CA ALA A 133 -16.91 0.07 6.49
C ALA A 133 -16.44 1.07 7.56
N GLU A 134 -15.89 0.58 8.67
CA GLU A 134 -15.45 1.45 9.77
C GLU A 134 -14.20 2.25 9.39
N ALA A 135 -13.28 1.68 8.61
CA ALA A 135 -12.07 2.35 8.14
C ALA A 135 -12.44 3.57 7.29
N VAL A 136 -13.41 3.41 6.39
CA VAL A 136 -13.92 4.51 5.56
C VAL A 136 -14.67 5.53 6.42
N ALA A 137 -15.57 5.08 7.30
CA ALA A 137 -16.40 5.96 8.13
C ALA A 137 -15.59 6.83 9.11
N ARG A 138 -14.41 6.37 9.53
CA ARG A 138 -13.52 7.08 10.45
C ARG A 138 -12.43 7.90 9.74
N ALA A 139 -12.31 7.80 8.42
CA ALA A 139 -11.28 8.48 7.65
C ALA A 139 -11.74 9.87 7.16
N ARG A 140 -10.75 10.72 6.86
CA ARG A 140 -10.96 11.83 5.93
C ARG A 140 -10.78 11.29 4.52
N LEU A 141 -11.87 11.12 3.80
CA LEU A 141 -11.88 10.48 2.48
C LEU A 141 -11.58 11.49 1.37
N PHE A 142 -10.68 11.10 0.47
CA PHE A 142 -10.37 11.79 -0.79
C PHE A 142 -10.47 10.76 -1.91
N ALA A 143 -11.01 11.16 -3.05
CA ALA A 143 -11.17 10.30 -4.22
C ALA A 143 -10.58 10.99 -5.45
N ASP A 144 -10.01 10.19 -6.35
CA ASP A 144 -9.68 10.59 -7.71
C ASP A 144 -10.96 10.71 -8.57
N ARG A 145 -10.82 11.33 -9.75
CA ARG A 145 -11.94 11.62 -10.68
C ARG A 145 -11.83 10.80 -11.94
#